data_AF-A0A6H9SMD5-F1
#
_entry.id   AF-A0A6H9SMD5-F1
#
_cell.length_a   1.000
_cell.length_b   1.000
_cell.length_c   1.000
_cell.angle_alpha   90.00
_cell.angle_beta   90.00
_cell.angle_gamma   90.00
#
_symmetry.space_group_name_H-M   'P 1'
#
loop_
_entity.id
_entity.type
_entity.pdbx_description
1 polymer ?
#
loop_
_entity_poly.entity_id
_entity_poly.type
_entity_poly.pdbx_seq_one_letter_code
_entity_poly.pdbx_strand_id
1 'polypeptide(L)'
;MRTDELAGTALDYWCARALCADEDDTLSFTAVEPNVIVTAACDALRRLDAHFAPSASWADAGAVLDRVVDLRIARHGDGVECDACFVDGPSACAARAPHVRTALLRAFVRARFGDEVDTPPSFAHRIERGVPVRYDPGVPLPEADGDSAVGDSADIRSIPRM
;
A
#
# COMPACT_ATOMS: atom_id res chain seq x y z
N MET A 1 16.40 -9.22 -1.86
CA MET A 1 15.47 -10.22 -1.30
C MET A 1 14.78 -10.93 -2.45
N ARG A 2 14.62 -12.25 -2.39
CA ARG A 2 13.94 -13.00 -3.45
C ARG A 2 12.42 -12.86 -3.32
N THR A 3 11.72 -12.62 -4.43
CA THR A 3 10.26 -12.37 -4.39
C THR A 3 9.44 -13.60 -3.99
N ASP A 4 9.95 -14.80 -4.28
CA ASP A 4 9.36 -16.08 -3.85
C ASP A 4 9.54 -16.37 -2.36
N GLU A 5 10.38 -15.63 -1.65
CA GLU A 5 10.59 -15.75 -0.20
C GLU A 5 9.83 -14.68 0.60
N LEU A 6 9.33 -13.61 -0.05
CA LEU A 6 8.63 -12.51 0.63
C LEU A 6 7.44 -12.99 1.47
N ALA A 7 7.34 -12.50 2.70
CA ALA A 7 6.25 -12.80 3.61
C ALA A 7 6.01 -11.63 4.59
N GLY A 8 4.82 -11.64 5.22
CA GLY A 8 4.43 -10.65 6.22
C GLY A 8 4.62 -9.20 5.75
N THR A 9 5.13 -8.37 6.65
CA THR A 9 5.36 -6.93 6.45
C THR A 9 6.16 -6.60 5.19
N ALA A 10 7.19 -7.40 4.86
CA ALA A 10 7.98 -7.17 3.65
C ALA A 10 7.16 -7.40 2.37
N LEU A 11 6.31 -8.43 2.36
CA LEU A 11 5.39 -8.67 1.24
C LEU A 11 4.35 -7.54 1.15
N ASP A 12 3.80 -7.12 2.29
CA ASP A 12 2.78 -6.05 2.37
C ASP A 12 3.32 -4.70 1.84
N TYR A 13 4.56 -4.35 2.22
CA TYR A 13 5.26 -3.18 1.72
C TYR A 13 5.40 -3.19 0.20
N TRP A 14 5.87 -4.31 -0.37
CA TRP A 14 6.08 -4.43 -1.80
C TRP A 14 4.78 -4.49 -2.59
N CYS A 15 3.69 -4.99 -2.01
CA CYS A 15 2.36 -4.88 -2.60
C CYS A 15 1.88 -3.43 -2.70
N ALA A 16 2.07 -2.62 -1.64
CA ALA A 16 1.72 -1.20 -1.68
C ALA A 16 2.53 -0.46 -2.76
N ARG A 17 3.85 -0.72 -2.81
CA ARG A 17 4.74 -0.20 -3.85
C ARG A 17 4.28 -0.58 -5.26
N ALA A 18 3.89 -1.83 -5.48
CA ALA A 18 3.44 -2.32 -6.78
C ALA A 18 2.11 -1.67 -7.21
N LEU A 19 1.16 -1.49 -6.28
CA LEU A 19 -0.13 -0.85 -6.57
C LEU A 19 0.02 0.62 -6.98
N CYS A 20 0.98 1.33 -6.39
CA CYS A 20 1.21 2.75 -6.69
C CYS A 20 2.33 2.98 -7.72
N ALA A 21 2.81 1.94 -8.41
CA ALA A 21 4.06 2.02 -9.15
C ALA A 21 4.01 2.91 -10.42
N ASP A 22 2.82 3.21 -10.92
CA ASP A 22 2.60 4.07 -12.10
C ASP A 22 2.17 5.51 -11.73
N GLU A 23 1.96 5.80 -10.44
CA GLU A 23 1.47 7.09 -9.97
C GLU A 23 2.50 7.79 -9.07
N ASP A 24 3.23 8.73 -9.65
CA ASP A 24 4.29 9.48 -8.97
C ASP A 24 3.77 10.25 -7.76
N ASP A 25 4.58 10.25 -6.68
CA ASP A 25 4.38 11.04 -5.46
C ASP A 25 3.06 10.78 -4.70
N THR A 26 2.37 9.68 -5.01
CA THR A 26 1.07 9.32 -4.40
C THR A 26 1.17 8.41 -3.18
N LEU A 27 2.35 7.87 -2.86
CA LEU A 27 2.54 6.87 -1.81
C LEU A 27 3.53 7.35 -0.73
N SER A 28 3.06 7.35 0.52
CA SER A 28 3.91 7.48 1.71
C SER A 28 3.65 6.37 2.72
N PHE A 29 4.71 6.01 3.42
CA PHE A 29 4.74 5.06 4.52
C PHE A 29 5.01 5.85 5.81
N THR A 30 3.99 5.97 6.67
CA THR A 30 4.13 6.60 7.99
C THR A 30 4.83 5.63 8.96
N ALA A 31 4.65 4.33 8.77
CA ALA A 31 5.38 3.27 9.45
C ALA A 31 5.53 2.05 8.53
N VAL A 32 6.63 1.32 8.69
CA VAL A 32 6.88 0.08 7.94
C VAL A 32 6.89 -1.12 8.89
N GLU A 33 7.54 -1.01 10.04
CA GLU A 33 7.56 -2.05 11.07
C GLU A 33 6.96 -1.54 12.39
N PRO A 34 6.23 -2.38 13.14
CA PRO A 34 5.87 -3.78 12.82
C PRO A 34 4.77 -3.89 11.75
N ASN A 35 4.03 -2.81 11.51
CA ASN A 35 2.86 -2.75 10.63
C ASN A 35 3.10 -1.72 9.51
N VAL A 36 2.69 -2.06 8.30
CA VAL A 36 2.76 -1.13 7.16
C VAL A 36 1.58 -0.16 7.25
N ILE A 37 1.86 1.10 7.61
CA ILE A 37 0.88 2.19 7.63
C ILE A 37 1.15 3.09 6.43
N VAL A 38 0.15 3.25 5.57
CA VAL A 38 0.30 3.99 4.31
C VAL A 38 -0.72 5.09 4.16
N THR A 39 -0.28 6.17 3.51
CA THR A 39 -1.14 7.10 2.80
C THR A 39 -0.90 6.90 1.31
N ALA A 40 -1.96 6.56 0.58
CA ALA A 40 -1.92 6.29 -0.85
C ALA A 40 -3.13 6.97 -1.51
N ALA A 41 -2.90 7.69 -2.59
CA ALA A 41 -3.95 8.43 -3.31
C ALA A 41 -4.04 8.04 -4.79
N CYS A 42 -3.69 6.79 -5.12
CA CYS A 42 -3.74 6.27 -6.47
C CYS A 42 -5.03 5.48 -6.74
N ASP A 43 -5.37 5.22 -8.00
CA ASP A 43 -6.60 4.50 -8.36
C ASP A 43 -6.61 3.06 -7.85
N ALA A 44 -5.44 2.41 -7.82
CA ALA A 44 -5.30 1.04 -7.34
C ALA A 44 -5.27 0.92 -5.80
N LEU A 45 -5.00 2.02 -5.08
CA LEU A 45 -4.90 2.02 -3.62
C LEU A 45 -5.19 3.42 -3.06
N ARG A 46 -6.37 3.57 -2.44
CA ARG A 46 -6.78 4.79 -1.73
C ARG A 46 -6.83 4.53 -0.22
N ARG A 47 -5.88 5.10 0.52
CA ARG A 47 -5.75 4.99 1.98
C ARG A 47 -5.23 6.28 2.59
N LEU A 48 -5.70 6.61 3.79
CA LEU A 48 -5.23 7.76 4.55
C LEU A 48 -4.75 7.26 5.90
N ASP A 49 -3.42 7.27 6.09
CA ASP A 49 -2.72 6.83 7.30
C ASP A 49 -3.28 5.54 7.91
N ALA A 50 -3.47 4.52 7.06
CA ALA A 50 -4.15 3.30 7.42
C ALA A 50 -3.24 2.08 7.31
N HIS A 51 -3.48 1.11 8.19
CA HIS A 51 -2.83 -0.19 8.10
C HIS A 51 -3.19 -0.88 6.77
N PHE A 52 -2.19 -1.49 6.15
CA PHE A 52 -2.32 -2.27 4.93
C PHE A 52 -1.56 -3.59 5.08
N ALA A 53 -2.30 -4.69 5.22
CA ALA A 53 -1.75 -6.02 5.43
C ALA A 53 -2.38 -7.07 4.50
N PRO A 54 -2.19 -6.95 3.17
CA PRO A 54 -2.76 -7.90 2.21
C PRO A 54 -2.30 -9.34 2.45
N SER A 55 -1.12 -9.58 3.02
CA SER A 55 -0.64 -10.92 3.38
C SER A 55 -1.47 -11.58 4.49
N ALA A 56 -2.11 -10.77 5.36
CA ALA A 56 -2.94 -11.21 6.49
C ALA A 56 -4.46 -11.04 6.25
N SER A 57 -4.87 -10.08 5.41
CA SER A 57 -6.26 -9.65 5.21
C SER A 57 -6.69 -9.77 3.74
N TRP A 58 -7.79 -10.48 3.50
CA TRP A 58 -8.40 -10.50 2.15
C TRP A 58 -9.05 -9.16 1.78
N ALA A 59 -9.50 -8.37 2.75
CA ALA A 59 -10.04 -7.04 2.47
C ALA A 59 -8.97 -6.12 1.88
N ASP A 60 -7.72 -6.26 2.34
CA ASP A 60 -6.58 -5.52 1.79
C ASP A 60 -6.06 -6.15 0.49
N ALA A 61 -6.01 -7.49 0.42
CA ALA A 61 -5.60 -8.20 -0.79
C ALA A 61 -6.58 -8.02 -1.97
N GLY A 62 -7.81 -7.58 -1.70
CA GLY A 62 -8.80 -7.20 -2.73
C GLY A 62 -8.23 -6.19 -3.73
N ALA A 63 -7.44 -5.21 -3.26
CA ALA A 63 -6.80 -4.24 -4.13
C ALA A 63 -5.88 -4.87 -5.19
N VAL A 64 -5.23 -5.99 -4.86
CA VAL A 64 -4.42 -6.76 -5.83
C VAL A 64 -5.28 -7.62 -6.74
N LEU A 65 -6.36 -8.23 -6.20
CA LEU A 65 -7.31 -9.00 -7.00
C LEU A 65 -7.98 -8.15 -8.08
N ASP A 66 -8.31 -6.89 -7.79
CA ASP A 66 -8.90 -5.96 -8.75
C ASP A 66 -7.97 -5.62 -9.92
N ARG A 67 -6.68 -5.97 -9.84
CA ARG A 67 -5.69 -5.83 -10.92
C ARG A 67 -5.56 -7.07 -11.80
N VAL A 68 -6.16 -8.19 -11.40
CA VAL A 68 -6.02 -9.48 -12.09
C VAL A 68 -6.86 -9.52 -13.37
N VAL A 69 -6.23 -9.91 -14.47
CA VAL A 69 -6.87 -10.16 -15.78
C VAL A 69 -7.18 -11.65 -15.95
N ASP A 70 -6.23 -12.50 -15.60
CA ASP A 70 -6.35 -13.96 -15.65
C ASP A 70 -5.65 -14.57 -14.44
N LEU A 71 -6.21 -15.65 -13.92
CA LEU A 71 -5.74 -16.30 -12.70
C LEU A 71 -5.92 -17.81 -12.78
N ARG A 72 -4.80 -18.51 -12.64
CA ARG A 72 -4.75 -19.97 -12.57
C ARG A 72 -4.13 -20.37 -11.24
N ILE A 73 -4.84 -21.21 -10.51
CA ILE A 73 -4.40 -21.71 -9.22
C ILE A 73 -4.29 -23.23 -9.32
N ALA A 74 -3.11 -23.75 -9.02
CA ALA A 74 -2.87 -25.18 -8.86
C ALA A 74 -2.45 -25.48 -7.42
N ARG A 75 -2.98 -26.56 -6.87
CA ARG A 75 -2.58 -27.05 -5.54
C ARG A 75 -1.65 -28.24 -5.72
N HIS A 76 -0.49 -28.18 -5.10
CA HIS A 76 0.54 -29.22 -5.16
C HIS A 76 0.97 -29.59 -3.75
N GLY A 77 0.52 -30.75 -3.26
CA GLY A 77 0.80 -31.19 -1.90
C GLY A 77 0.30 -30.19 -0.86
N ASP A 78 1.22 -29.63 -0.07
CA ASP A 78 1.01 -28.61 0.95
C ASP A 78 1.13 -27.16 0.42
N GLY A 79 1.48 -26.98 -0.85
CA GLY A 79 1.68 -25.69 -1.48
C GLY A 79 0.61 -25.31 -2.51
N VAL A 80 0.63 -24.02 -2.86
CA VAL A 80 -0.15 -23.43 -3.92
C VAL A 80 0.80 -22.81 -4.94
N GLU A 81 0.56 -23.08 -6.22
CA GLU A 81 1.12 -22.36 -7.34
C GLU A 81 0.04 -21.44 -7.92
N CYS A 82 0.37 -20.16 -8.04
CA CYS A 82 -0.50 -19.13 -8.59
C CYS A 82 0.19 -18.55 -9.82
N ASP A 83 -0.46 -18.65 -10.97
CA ASP A 83 -0.05 -18.00 -12.21
C ASP A 83 -1.09 -16.94 -12.55
N ALA A 84 -0.66 -15.67 -12.63
CA ALA A 84 -1.56 -14.54 -12.77
C ALA A 84 -1.06 -13.52 -13.79
N CYS A 85 -2.00 -13.01 -14.60
CA CYS A 85 -1.82 -11.85 -15.45
C CYS A 85 -2.44 -10.63 -14.76
N PHE A 86 -1.78 -9.49 -14.83
CA PHE A 86 -2.28 -8.22 -14.28
C PHE A 86 -2.42 -7.19 -15.39
N VAL A 87 -3.36 -6.25 -15.25
CA VAL A 87 -3.72 -5.30 -16.32
C VAL A 87 -2.55 -4.45 -16.82
N ASP A 88 -1.51 -4.22 -16.01
CA ASP A 88 -0.32 -3.42 -16.37
C ASP A 88 0.96 -4.27 -16.40
N GLY A 89 0.84 -5.61 -16.40
CA GLY A 89 1.96 -6.55 -16.32
C GLY A 89 2.46 -7.03 -17.69
N PRO A 90 3.77 -7.24 -17.87
CA PRO A 90 4.34 -7.61 -19.18
C PRO A 90 3.99 -9.05 -19.63
N SER A 91 3.56 -9.94 -18.72
CA SER A 91 3.09 -11.31 -19.01
C SER A 91 2.60 -12.00 -17.74
N ALA A 92 2.02 -13.20 -17.88
CA ALA A 92 1.65 -14.07 -16.76
C ALA A 92 2.87 -14.35 -15.85
N CYS A 93 2.71 -14.15 -14.55
CA CYS A 93 3.76 -14.39 -13.58
C CYS A 93 3.33 -15.43 -12.55
N ALA A 94 4.18 -16.44 -12.38
CA ALA A 94 3.95 -17.52 -11.43
C ALA A 94 4.70 -17.30 -10.12
N ALA A 95 4.05 -17.63 -9.01
CA ALA A 95 4.67 -17.73 -7.69
C ALA A 95 4.06 -18.85 -6.86
N ARG A 96 4.86 -19.36 -5.92
CA ARG A 96 4.46 -20.42 -4.99
C ARG A 96 4.44 -19.91 -3.56
N ALA A 97 3.48 -20.41 -2.79
CA ALA A 97 3.41 -20.17 -1.35
C ALA A 97 2.57 -21.25 -0.65
N PRO A 98 2.61 -21.34 0.69
CA PRO A 98 1.71 -22.24 1.44
C PRO A 98 0.22 -21.95 1.23
N HIS A 99 -0.15 -20.70 0.90
CA HIS A 99 -1.53 -20.26 0.76
C HIS A 99 -1.73 -19.42 -0.50
N VAL A 100 -2.94 -19.50 -1.07
CA VAL A 100 -3.34 -18.80 -2.31
C VAL A 100 -3.05 -17.30 -2.23
N ARG A 101 -3.40 -16.65 -1.12
CA ARG A 101 -3.22 -15.21 -0.94
C ARG A 101 -1.75 -14.82 -1.10
N THR A 102 -0.87 -15.48 -0.36
CA THR A 102 0.58 -15.22 -0.44
C THR A 102 1.14 -15.51 -1.83
N ALA A 103 0.69 -16.59 -2.48
CA ALA A 103 1.13 -16.93 -3.84
C ALA A 103 0.72 -15.83 -4.84
N LEU A 104 -0.52 -15.35 -4.77
CA LEU A 104 -1.01 -14.24 -5.60
C LEU A 104 -0.20 -12.95 -5.38
N LEU A 105 0.01 -12.57 -4.12
CA LEU A 105 0.75 -11.34 -3.80
C LEU A 105 2.20 -11.41 -4.26
N ARG A 106 2.86 -12.56 -4.12
CA ARG A 106 4.22 -12.77 -4.65
C ARG A 106 4.25 -12.69 -6.17
N ALA A 107 3.27 -13.31 -6.85
CA ALA A 107 3.15 -13.21 -8.31
C ALA A 107 2.96 -11.77 -8.76
N PHE A 108 2.17 -10.98 -8.03
CA PHE A 108 1.96 -9.55 -8.30
C PHE A 108 3.24 -8.73 -8.13
N VAL A 109 3.94 -8.89 -7.01
CA VAL A 109 5.23 -8.22 -6.77
C VAL A 109 6.25 -8.61 -7.84
N ARG A 110 6.31 -9.90 -8.19
CA ARG A 110 7.20 -10.42 -9.22
C ARG A 110 6.88 -9.86 -10.61
N ALA A 111 5.59 -9.74 -10.96
CA ALA A 111 5.18 -9.17 -12.24
C ALA A 111 5.63 -7.72 -12.40
N ARG A 112 5.73 -6.96 -11.30
CA ARG A 112 6.09 -5.55 -11.32
C ARG A 112 7.59 -5.29 -11.16
N PHE A 113 8.28 -6.06 -10.32
CA PHE A 113 9.67 -5.79 -9.94
C PHE A 113 10.66 -6.90 -10.32
N GLY A 114 10.18 -8.04 -10.84
CA GLY A 114 11.01 -9.19 -11.18
C GLY A 114 11.31 -10.11 -9.99
N ASP A 115 12.42 -10.85 -10.09
CA ASP A 115 12.73 -11.93 -9.14
C ASP A 115 13.35 -11.45 -7.82
N GLU A 116 13.84 -10.21 -7.79
CA GLU A 116 14.52 -9.64 -6.65
C GLU A 116 14.05 -8.21 -6.36
N VAL A 117 13.92 -7.90 -5.07
CA VAL A 117 13.58 -6.58 -4.56
C VAL A 117 14.47 -6.22 -3.37
N ASP A 118 14.61 -4.94 -3.07
CA ASP A 118 15.40 -4.48 -1.92
C ASP A 118 14.72 -4.76 -0.58
N THR A 119 15.49 -4.59 0.51
CA THR A 119 14.94 -4.63 1.86
C THR A 119 14.14 -3.34 2.12
N PRO A 120 12.89 -3.41 2.62
CA PRO A 120 12.12 -2.23 2.95
C PRO A 120 12.88 -1.30 3.92
N PRO A 121 12.85 0.03 3.72
CA PRO A 121 13.40 0.96 4.70
C PRO A 121 12.67 0.84 6.04
N SER A 122 13.41 0.89 7.15
CA SER A 122 12.84 0.81 8.52
C SER A 122 12.30 2.14 9.06
N PHE A 123 12.25 3.19 8.23
CA PHE A 123 11.86 4.54 8.63
C PHE A 123 10.70 5.06 7.77
N ALA A 124 9.98 6.07 8.29
CA ALA A 124 8.91 6.73 7.57
C ALA A 124 9.45 7.43 6.30
N HIS A 125 8.84 7.15 5.15
CA HIS A 125 9.32 7.62 3.87
C HIS A 125 8.21 7.75 2.84
N ARG A 126 8.43 8.62 1.87
CA ARG A 126 7.60 8.80 0.68
C ARG A 126 8.30 8.17 -0.51
N ILE A 127 7.55 7.76 -1.52
CA ILE A 127 8.12 7.33 -2.79
C ILE A 127 8.09 8.52 -3.76
N GLU A 128 9.27 8.98 -4.16
CA GLU A 128 9.44 10.01 -5.19
C GLU A 128 10.12 9.40 -6.41
N ARG A 129 9.43 9.37 -7.55
CA ARG A 129 9.93 8.77 -8.80
C ARG A 129 10.50 7.36 -8.59
N GLY A 130 9.79 6.54 -7.81
CA GLY A 130 10.19 5.17 -7.45
C GLY A 130 11.24 5.06 -6.34
N VAL A 131 11.82 6.15 -5.87
CA VAL A 131 12.89 6.14 -4.85
C VAL A 131 12.31 6.48 -3.46
N PRO A 132 12.67 5.73 -2.40
CA PRO A 132 12.28 6.10 -1.04
C PRO A 132 13.04 7.34 -0.57
N VAL A 133 12.30 8.41 -0.22
CA VAL A 133 12.81 9.65 0.35
C VAL A 133 12.25 9.80 1.77
N ARG A 134 13.12 10.14 2.73
CA ARG A 134 12.71 10.26 4.14
C ARG A 134 11.57 11.28 4.27
N TYR A 135 10.50 10.85 4.92
CA TYR A 135 9.31 11.65 5.14
C TYR A 135 9.25 11.98 6.63
N ASP A 136 9.39 13.27 6.94
CA ASP A 136 9.12 13.80 8.26
C ASP A 136 7.74 14.48 8.20
N PRO A 137 6.68 13.88 8.78
CA PRO A 137 5.34 14.45 8.72
C PRO A 137 5.22 15.80 9.48
N GLY A 138 6.30 16.26 10.11
CA GLY A 138 6.30 17.43 10.97
C GLY A 138 5.84 17.06 12.38
N VAL A 139 6.09 17.98 13.31
CA VAL A 139 5.65 17.83 14.70
C VAL A 139 4.11 17.96 14.71
N PRO A 140 3.38 17.12 15.48
CA PRO A 140 1.95 17.34 15.71
C PRO A 140 1.69 18.80 16.06
N LEU A 141 0.61 19.38 15.53
CA LEU A 141 0.16 20.69 16.00
C LEU A 141 0.08 20.61 17.52
N PRO A 142 0.67 21.57 18.26
CA PRO A 142 0.50 21.60 19.71
C PRO A 142 -0.99 21.53 19.99
N GLU A 143 -1.38 20.66 20.94
CA GLU A 143 -2.76 20.67 21.43
C GLU A 143 -3.07 22.12 21.74
N ALA A 144 -4.10 22.67 21.09
CA ALA A 144 -4.49 24.04 21.34
C ALA A 144 -4.64 24.15 22.86
N ASP A 145 -3.74 24.94 23.48
CA ASP A 145 -3.96 25.40 24.83
C ASP A 145 -5.41 25.88 24.83
N GLY A 146 -6.19 25.44 25.82
CA GLY A 146 -7.63 25.65 25.90
C GLY A 146 -8.00 27.12 26.10
N ASP A 147 -7.44 28.02 25.31
CA ASP A 147 -7.87 29.37 25.12
C ASP A 147 -9.19 29.26 24.36
N SER A 148 -10.24 29.08 25.14
CA SER A 148 -11.61 29.30 24.70
C SER A 148 -11.61 30.66 24.02
N ALA A 149 -11.63 30.66 22.68
CA ALA A 149 -11.94 31.86 21.95
C ALA A 149 -13.32 32.29 22.42
N VAL A 150 -13.38 33.28 23.32
CA VAL A 150 -14.61 33.98 23.69
C VAL A 150 -14.96 34.88 22.51
N GLY A 151 -15.24 34.25 21.36
CA GLY A 151 -15.86 34.89 20.22
C GLY A 151 -17.36 34.84 20.48
N ASP A 152 -17.93 35.99 20.82
CA ASP A 152 -19.37 36.13 20.97
C ASP A 152 -20.04 35.69 19.66
N SER A 153 -20.79 34.60 19.71
CA SER A 153 -21.37 33.90 18.55
C SER A 153 -22.44 34.73 17.81
N ALA A 154 -22.64 35.99 18.18
CA ALA A 154 -23.67 36.89 17.70
C ALA A 154 -23.28 37.76 16.49
N ASP A 155 -22.02 37.72 16.04
CA ASP A 155 -21.53 38.64 14.98
C ASP A 155 -21.66 38.13 13.53
N ILE A 156 -22.23 36.95 13.30
CA ILE A 156 -22.56 36.50 11.94
C ILE A 156 -23.85 37.19 11.46
N ARG A 157 -23.72 38.43 10.99
CA ARG A 157 -24.80 39.13 10.28
C ARG A 157 -24.80 38.71 8.82
N SER A 158 -25.75 37.84 8.46
CA SER A 158 -26.10 37.55 7.06
C SER A 158 -26.56 38.85 6.38
N ILE A 159 -25.80 39.34 5.40
CA ILE A 159 -26.23 40.48 4.58
C ILE A 159 -27.27 39.98 3.57
N PRO A 160 -28.52 40.51 3.56
CA PRO A 160 -29.51 40.14 2.56
C PRO A 160 -29.03 40.59 1.18
N ARG A 161 -29.01 39.68 0.21
CA ARG A 161 -28.80 40.04 -1.19
C ARG A 161 -30.10 40.68 -1.70
N MET A 162 -29.99 41.90 -2.21
CA MET A 162 -31.04 42.60 -2.97
C MET A 162 -30.93 42.25 -4.46
#